data_AF-A0A414FX23-F1
#
_entry.id   AF-A0A414FX23-F1
#
_cell.length_a   1.000
_cell.length_b   1.000
_cell.length_c   1.000
_cell.angle_alpha   90.00
_cell.angle_beta   90.00
_cell.angle_gamma   90.00
#
_symmetry.space_group_name_H-M   'P 1'
#
loop_
_entity.id
_entity.type
_entity.pdbx_description
1 polymer ?
#
loop_
_entity_poly.entity_id
_entity_poly.type
_entity_poly.pdbx_seq_one_letter_code
_entity_poly.pdbx_strand_id
1 'polypeptide(L)'
;MTNVLENQAIRESRKACAEACPMRCATSPIDEIAHIAHVLETKGRFGLTRGFIQHGTMSVHAHVISVAHASLAMAGRLERLGIRIDRASLIRGALLHDYFLYDWHDPDPSHRLHGFTHPFAALARAEEDFEDLTPRERNIISRHMFPLVPIPPTCREAWLVCLADKACALHETIAGRLPRRSTGCKEVSR
;
A
#
# COMPACT_ATOMS: atom_id res chain seq x y z
N MET A 1 -30.54 37.45 -29.33
CA MET A 1 -31.06 37.35 -27.95
C MET A 1 -31.02 35.92 -27.38
N THR A 2 -30.27 34.98 -27.98
CA THR A 2 -30.20 33.58 -27.54
C THR A 2 -29.03 33.27 -26.59
N ASN A 3 -27.97 34.08 -26.61
CA ASN A 3 -26.74 33.78 -25.87
C ASN A 3 -26.76 34.19 -24.37
N VAL A 4 -27.70 35.02 -23.94
CA VAL A 4 -27.74 35.48 -22.53
C VAL A 4 -28.48 34.48 -21.64
N LEU A 5 -29.59 33.94 -22.13
CA LEU A 5 -30.42 32.99 -21.38
C LEU A 5 -29.74 31.62 -21.24
N GLU A 6 -29.01 31.18 -22.27
CA GLU A 6 -28.27 29.92 -22.26
C GLU A 6 -27.08 29.97 -21.27
N ASN A 7 -26.35 31.10 -21.25
CA ASN A 7 -25.27 31.32 -20.28
C ASN A 7 -25.78 31.46 -18.84
N GLN A 8 -26.99 32.00 -18.65
CA GLN A 8 -27.61 32.09 -17.34
C GLN A 8 -28.05 30.70 -16.85
N ALA A 9 -28.66 29.88 -17.71
CA ALA A 9 -29.02 28.50 -17.38
C ALA A 9 -27.80 27.63 -17.04
N ILE A 10 -26.68 27.79 -17.76
CA ILE A 10 -25.42 27.09 -17.46
C ILE A 10 -24.82 27.55 -16.12
N ARG A 11 -24.89 28.85 -15.81
CA ARG A 11 -24.42 29.39 -14.52
C ARG A 11 -25.28 28.90 -13.35
N GLU A 12 -26.59 28.89 -13.51
CA GLU A 12 -27.51 28.41 -12.48
C GLU A 12 -27.40 26.88 -12.28
N SER A 13 -27.20 26.11 -13.36
CA SER A 13 -26.90 24.67 -13.29
C SER A 13 -25.58 24.38 -12.56
N ARG A 14 -24.53 25.17 -12.82
CA ARG A 14 -23.24 25.06 -12.12
C ARG A 14 -23.34 25.46 -10.64
N LYS A 15 -24.18 26.46 -10.31
CA LYS A 15 -24.41 26.91 -8.94
C LYS A 15 -25.24 25.87 -8.15
N ALA A 16 -26.26 25.28 -8.77
CA ALA A 16 -27.02 24.17 -8.22
C ALA A 16 -26.15 22.91 -7.98
N CYS A 17 -25.18 22.63 -8.86
CA CYS A 17 -24.22 21.53 -8.68
C CYS A 17 -23.23 21.79 -7.53
N ALA A 18 -22.85 23.06 -7.30
CA ALA A 18 -21.99 23.47 -6.19
C ALA A 18 -22.72 23.51 -4.84
N GLU A 19 -24.00 23.86 -4.82
CA GLU A 19 -24.82 23.97 -3.61
C GLU A 19 -25.50 22.64 -3.22
N ALA A 20 -25.63 21.68 -4.14
CA ALA A 20 -26.21 20.36 -3.91
C ALA A 20 -25.22 19.26 -3.45
N CYS A 21 -23.98 19.60 -3.08
CA CYS A 21 -23.06 18.66 -2.46
C CYS A 21 -22.92 18.93 -0.94
N PRO A 22 -23.90 18.55 -0.11
CA PRO A 22 -23.72 18.57 1.33
C PRO A 22 -23.05 17.27 1.77
N MET A 23 -21.79 17.05 1.39
CA MET A 23 -20.95 16.11 2.13
C MET A 23 -19.53 16.64 2.21
N ARG A 24 -19.19 17.08 3.42
CA ARG A 24 -17.81 17.05 3.91
C ARG A 24 -17.29 15.64 3.64
N CYS A 25 -16.43 15.47 2.64
CA CYS A 25 -15.83 14.18 2.33
C CYS A 25 -14.97 13.75 3.51
N ALA A 26 -15.57 12.99 4.44
CA ALA A 26 -14.84 11.95 5.13
C ALA A 26 -14.54 10.89 4.08
N THR A 27 -13.42 11.02 3.37
CA THR A 27 -12.90 9.94 2.51
C THR A 27 -12.71 8.72 3.40
N SER A 28 -13.36 7.61 3.05
CA SER A 28 -13.18 6.34 3.75
C SER A 28 -11.69 5.99 3.77
N PRO A 29 -11.12 5.44 4.84
CA PRO A 29 -9.73 4.98 4.87
C PRO A 29 -9.37 3.99 3.74
N ILE A 30 -10.37 3.35 3.13
CA ILE A 30 -10.22 2.47 1.96
C ILE A 30 -9.87 3.29 0.69
N ASP A 31 -10.33 4.54 0.59
CA ASP A 31 -10.04 5.41 -0.55
C ASP A 31 -8.60 5.96 -0.52
N GLU A 32 -8.01 6.17 0.66
CA GLU A 32 -6.69 6.79 0.79
C GLU A 32 -5.56 5.88 0.26
N ILE A 33 -5.55 4.62 0.67
CA ILE A 33 -4.55 3.64 0.22
C ILE A 33 -4.70 3.37 -1.28
N ALA A 34 -5.93 3.18 -1.76
CA ALA A 34 -6.21 2.95 -3.17
C ALA A 34 -5.77 4.14 -4.04
N HIS A 35 -6.04 5.37 -3.58
CA HIS A 35 -5.61 6.58 -4.27
C HIS A 35 -4.08 6.68 -4.35
N ILE A 36 -3.36 6.50 -3.23
CA ILE A 36 -1.90 6.56 -3.22
C ILE A 36 -1.30 5.44 -4.08
N ALA A 37 -1.83 4.22 -4.00
CA ALA A 37 -1.41 3.12 -4.87
C ALA A 37 -1.55 3.49 -6.35
N HIS A 38 -2.70 4.04 -6.76
CA HIS A 38 -2.89 4.50 -8.13
C HIS A 38 -1.91 5.60 -8.55
N VAL A 39 -1.59 6.53 -7.65
CA VAL A 39 -0.56 7.56 -7.90
C VAL A 39 0.82 6.92 -8.11
N LEU A 40 1.19 5.90 -7.31
CA LEU A 40 2.46 5.19 -7.46
C LEU A 40 2.51 4.36 -8.77
N GLU A 41 1.36 3.89 -9.26
CA GLU A 41 1.27 3.18 -10.56
C GLU A 41 1.40 4.11 -11.76
N THR A 42 0.86 5.32 -11.63
CA THR A 42 0.89 6.30 -12.73
C THR A 42 2.22 7.02 -12.81
N LYS A 43 2.88 7.26 -11.66
CA LYS A 43 4.16 7.97 -11.60
C LYS A 43 5.39 7.06 -11.64
N GLY A 44 5.24 5.79 -11.24
CA GLY A 44 6.32 4.82 -11.19
C GLY A 44 5.88 3.47 -11.73
N ARG A 45 6.60 2.42 -11.32
CA ARG A 45 6.36 1.05 -11.77
C ARG A 45 5.55 0.21 -10.79
N PHE A 46 4.76 0.84 -9.89
CA PHE A 46 4.04 0.13 -8.82
C PHE A 46 3.17 -1.02 -9.32
N GLY A 47 2.60 -0.89 -10.52
CA GLY A 47 1.74 -1.92 -11.10
C GLY A 47 2.45 -3.27 -11.36
N LEU A 48 3.78 -3.25 -11.56
CA LEU A 48 4.58 -4.46 -11.81
C LEU A 48 4.61 -5.40 -10.60
N THR A 49 4.41 -4.88 -9.38
CA THR A 49 4.37 -5.67 -8.14
C THR A 49 3.30 -6.77 -8.15
N ARG A 50 2.31 -6.71 -9.05
CA ARG A 50 1.29 -7.75 -9.22
C ARG A 50 1.86 -9.04 -9.81
N GLY A 51 2.94 -8.94 -10.57
CA GLY A 51 3.57 -10.08 -11.26
C GLY A 51 4.59 -10.85 -10.42
N PHE A 52 4.98 -10.33 -9.24
CA PHE A 52 5.98 -10.95 -8.37
C PHE A 52 5.27 -11.61 -7.18
N ILE A 53 5.67 -12.84 -6.84
CA ILE A 53 5.13 -13.56 -5.67
C ILE A 53 5.91 -13.17 -4.42
N GLN A 54 5.20 -12.90 -3.32
CA GLN A 54 5.78 -12.62 -2.01
C GLN A 54 5.72 -13.86 -1.10
N HIS A 55 4.53 -14.41 -0.85
CA HIS A 55 4.35 -15.58 0.01
C HIS A 55 3.30 -16.55 -0.55
N GLY A 56 3.68 -17.81 -0.77
CA GLY A 56 2.76 -18.84 -1.29
C GLY A 56 2.21 -18.47 -2.67
N THR A 57 0.95 -18.05 -2.74
CA THR A 57 0.31 -17.54 -3.97
C THR A 57 -0.02 -16.04 -3.91
N MET A 58 0.43 -15.33 -2.88
CA MET A 58 0.20 -13.90 -2.69
C MET A 58 1.24 -13.11 -3.48
N SER A 59 0.79 -12.16 -4.31
CA SER A 59 1.69 -11.24 -5.00
C SER A 59 2.22 -10.16 -4.05
N VAL A 60 3.38 -9.59 -4.37
CA VAL A 60 3.96 -8.43 -3.67
C VAL A 60 2.92 -7.31 -3.56
N HIS A 61 2.20 -7.02 -4.65
CA HIS A 61 1.15 -6.01 -4.64
C HIS A 61 0.08 -6.24 -3.57
N ALA A 62 -0.44 -7.48 -3.47
CA ALA A 62 -1.49 -7.80 -2.51
C ALA A 62 -0.96 -7.78 -1.07
N HIS A 63 0.29 -8.20 -0.88
CA HIS A 63 0.97 -8.13 0.41
C HIS A 63 1.12 -6.68 0.89
N VAL A 64 1.73 -5.80 0.10
CA VAL A 64 1.98 -4.40 0.52
C VAL A 64 0.70 -3.61 0.77
N ILE A 65 -0.39 -3.92 0.05
CA ILE A 65 -1.72 -3.34 0.31
C ILE A 65 -2.24 -3.79 1.68
N SER A 66 -2.11 -5.09 2.01
CA SER A 66 -2.51 -5.64 3.31
C SER A 66 -1.71 -5.00 4.46
N VAL A 67 -0.39 -4.84 4.27
CA VAL A 67 0.50 -4.17 5.22
C VAL A 67 0.13 -2.70 5.40
N ALA A 68 -0.19 -1.97 4.33
CA ALA A 68 -0.64 -0.58 4.43
C ALA A 68 -1.94 -0.44 5.24
N HIS A 69 -2.92 -1.31 5.00
CA HIS A 69 -4.17 -1.33 5.78
C HIS A 69 -3.93 -1.66 7.26
N ALA A 70 -3.12 -2.68 7.55
CA ALA A 70 -2.78 -3.07 8.91
C ALA A 70 -2.03 -1.94 9.65
N SER A 71 -1.06 -1.31 8.99
CA SER A 71 -0.30 -0.17 9.52
C SER A 71 -1.22 1.00 9.85
N LEU A 72 -2.17 1.34 8.96
CA LEU A 72 -3.12 2.43 9.16
C LEU A 72 -4.08 2.15 10.32
N ALA A 73 -4.51 0.89 10.48
CA ALA A 73 -5.33 0.47 11.61
C ALA A 73 -4.58 0.55 12.94
N MET A 74 -3.29 0.20 12.97
CA MET A 74 -2.43 0.37 14.14
C MET A 74 -2.20 1.86 14.45
N ALA A 75 -1.95 2.69 13.43
CA ALA A 75 -1.82 4.14 13.58
C ALA A 75 -3.08 4.75 14.21
N GLY A 76 -4.27 4.39 13.72
CA GLY A 76 -5.53 4.88 14.29
C GLY A 76 -5.79 4.43 15.74
N ARG A 77 -5.16 3.35 16.21
CA ARG A 77 -5.17 2.97 17.64
C ARG A 77 -4.27 3.90 18.46
N LEU A 78 -3.07 4.21 17.96
CA LEU A 78 -2.13 5.10 18.64
C LEU A 78 -2.60 6.56 18.65
N GLU A 79 -3.22 7.02 17.56
CA GLU A 79 -3.79 8.36 17.45
C GLU A 79 -4.88 8.61 18.50
N ARG A 80 -5.70 7.59 18.79
CA ARG A 80 -6.70 7.65 19.88
C ARG A 80 -6.08 7.75 21.27
N LEU A 81 -4.82 7.36 21.43
CA LEU A 81 -4.03 7.53 22.65
C LEU A 81 -3.24 8.86 22.65
N GLY A 82 -3.50 9.75 21.69
CA GLY A 82 -2.85 11.06 21.58
C GLY A 82 -1.49 11.03 20.88
N ILE A 83 -1.08 9.90 20.30
CA ILE A 83 0.20 9.79 19.59
C ILE A 83 0.00 10.24 18.14
N ARG A 84 0.68 11.31 17.75
CA ARG A 84 0.67 11.78 16.36
C ARG A 84 1.46 10.83 15.46
N ILE A 85 0.86 10.48 14.32
CA ILE A 85 1.43 9.65 13.26
C ILE A 85 1.32 10.42 11.94
N ASP A 86 2.38 10.39 11.14
CA ASP A 86 2.36 10.91 9.78
C ASP A 86 1.75 9.86 8.84
N ARG A 87 0.43 9.95 8.62
CA ARG A 87 -0.35 8.98 7.83
C ARG A 87 0.10 8.91 6.38
N ALA A 88 0.46 10.04 5.77
CA ALA A 88 0.87 10.08 4.37
C ALA A 88 2.19 9.31 4.16
N SER A 89 3.20 9.62 4.98
CA SER A 89 4.48 8.90 4.96
C SER A 89 4.30 7.42 5.34
N LEU A 90 3.41 7.12 6.30
CA LEU A 90 3.13 5.74 6.70
C LEU A 90 2.57 4.93 5.53
N ILE A 91 1.54 5.42 4.86
CA ILE A 91 0.89 4.69 3.75
C ILE A 91 1.84 4.55 2.57
N ARG A 92 2.46 5.66 2.13
CA ARG A 92 3.37 5.62 0.99
C ARG A 92 4.59 4.75 1.26
N GLY A 93 5.20 4.87 2.45
CA GLY A 93 6.30 4.00 2.88
C GLY A 93 5.89 2.53 2.98
N ALA A 94 4.70 2.22 3.49
CA ALA A 94 4.17 0.86 3.55
C ALA A 94 3.94 0.26 2.16
N LEU A 95 3.42 1.03 1.20
CA LEU A 95 3.25 0.55 -0.16
C LEU A 95 4.60 0.27 -0.85
N LEU A 96 5.65 1.01 -0.49
CA LEU A 96 6.97 0.92 -1.13
C LEU A 96 7.98 0.02 -0.41
N HIS A 97 7.64 -0.60 0.72
CA HIS A 97 8.63 -1.33 1.53
C HIS A 97 9.25 -2.52 0.78
N ASP A 98 8.45 -3.24 -0.02
CA ASP A 98 8.86 -4.36 -0.88
C ASP A 98 9.00 -3.98 -2.36
N TYR A 99 9.35 -2.72 -2.64
CA TYR A 99 9.39 -2.19 -4.00
C TYR A 99 10.64 -2.61 -4.81
N PHE A 100 11.06 -3.87 -4.73
CA PHE A 100 12.29 -4.37 -5.35
C PHE A 100 12.17 -4.71 -6.84
N LEU A 101 10.95 -4.94 -7.35
CA LEU A 101 10.62 -5.10 -8.78
C LEU A 101 11.30 -6.27 -9.53
N TYR A 102 11.57 -7.38 -8.85
CA TYR A 102 12.06 -8.63 -9.46
C TYR A 102 11.43 -9.84 -8.77
N ASP A 103 11.46 -11.03 -9.37
CA ASP A 103 11.02 -12.26 -8.70
C ASP A 103 12.20 -12.88 -7.95
N TRP A 104 12.11 -12.98 -6.62
CA TRP A 104 13.16 -13.55 -5.79
C TRP A 104 13.07 -15.09 -5.69
N HIS A 105 11.99 -15.71 -6.17
CA HIS A 105 11.84 -17.17 -6.21
C HIS A 105 12.64 -17.83 -7.33
N ASP A 106 13.22 -17.04 -8.24
CA ASP A 106 14.15 -17.55 -9.26
C ASP A 106 15.39 -18.16 -8.55
N PRO A 107 15.77 -19.41 -8.84
CA PRO A 107 16.86 -20.14 -8.18
C PRO A 107 18.28 -19.57 -8.35
N ASP A 108 18.42 -18.33 -8.83
CA ASP A 108 19.68 -17.63 -8.89
C ASP A 108 20.34 -17.54 -7.49
N PRO A 109 21.62 -17.96 -7.34
CA PRO A 109 22.37 -17.86 -6.10
C PRO A 109 22.39 -16.46 -5.45
N SER A 110 22.21 -15.39 -6.25
CA SER A 110 22.13 -14.00 -5.82
C SER A 110 20.88 -13.69 -4.97
N HIS A 111 19.84 -14.53 -5.02
CA HIS A 111 18.60 -14.36 -4.27
C HIS A 111 18.61 -15.04 -2.88
N ARG A 112 19.66 -15.81 -2.54
CA ARG A 112 19.74 -16.56 -1.26
C ARG A 112 19.76 -15.68 -0.01
N LEU A 113 20.13 -14.40 -0.14
CA LEU A 113 20.14 -13.42 0.94
C LEU A 113 19.05 -12.34 0.76
N HIS A 114 18.00 -12.62 -0.03
CA HIS A 114 16.94 -11.65 -0.34
C HIS A 114 16.39 -10.95 0.91
N GLY A 115 16.14 -11.69 2.00
CA GLY A 115 15.67 -11.10 3.27
C GLY A 115 16.59 -10.02 3.87
N PHE A 116 17.90 -10.04 3.57
CA PHE A 116 18.86 -9.04 4.04
C PHE A 116 19.06 -7.88 3.07
N THR A 117 18.82 -8.11 1.77
CA THR A 117 19.19 -7.17 0.71
C THR A 117 18.01 -6.43 0.09
N HIS A 118 16.80 -7.02 0.09
CA HIS A 118 15.64 -6.38 -0.51
C HIS A 118 15.24 -5.04 0.10
N PRO A 119 15.38 -4.73 1.41
CA PRO A 119 15.05 -3.37 1.88
C PRO A 119 15.92 -2.30 1.21
N PHE A 120 17.16 -2.64 0.84
CA PHE A 120 18.05 -1.72 0.12
C PHE A 120 17.73 -1.67 -1.38
N ALA A 121 17.39 -2.82 -1.99
CA ALA A 121 16.95 -2.86 -3.38
C ALA A 121 15.63 -2.09 -3.58
N ALA A 122 14.66 -2.28 -2.68
CA ALA A 122 13.40 -1.55 -2.67
C ALA A 122 13.61 -0.04 -2.51
N LEU A 123 14.50 0.37 -1.60
CA LEU A 123 14.84 1.78 -1.45
C LEU A 123 15.46 2.34 -2.73
N ALA A 124 16.42 1.66 -3.33
CA ALA A 124 17.07 2.12 -4.57
C ALA A 124 16.05 2.28 -5.72
N ARG A 125 15.17 1.31 -5.92
CA ARG A 125 14.09 1.39 -6.93
C ARG A 125 13.10 2.51 -6.64
N ALA A 126 12.76 2.73 -5.37
CA ALA A 126 11.89 3.82 -4.98
C ALA A 126 12.55 5.18 -5.23
N GLU A 127 13.86 5.31 -4.96
CA GLU A 127 14.62 6.54 -5.23
C GLU A 127 14.82 6.80 -6.73
N GLU A 128 14.90 5.75 -7.56
CA GLU A 128 14.91 5.86 -9.03
C GLU A 128 13.59 6.44 -9.57
N ASP A 129 12.44 5.99 -9.04
CA ASP A 129 11.11 6.36 -9.56
C ASP A 129 10.51 7.60 -8.88
N PHE A 130 10.96 7.95 -7.67
CA PHE A 130 10.34 8.99 -6.84
C PHE A 130 11.38 9.93 -6.21
N GLU A 131 11.59 11.09 -6.84
CA GLU A 131 12.51 12.12 -6.37
C GLU A 131 12.09 12.75 -5.02
N ASP A 132 10.78 12.75 -4.73
CA ASP A 132 10.16 13.44 -3.58
C ASP A 132 10.00 12.55 -2.33
N LEU A 133 10.70 11.41 -2.25
CA LEU A 133 10.66 10.57 -1.04
C LEU A 133 11.07 11.38 0.19
N THR A 134 10.40 11.16 1.31
CA THR A 134 10.75 11.79 2.59
C THR A 134 11.78 10.96 3.36
N PRO A 135 12.54 11.55 4.31
CA PRO A 135 13.42 10.78 5.19
C PRO A 135 12.67 9.69 5.98
N ARG A 136 11.40 9.91 6.28
CA ARG A 136 10.55 8.96 7.00
C ARG A 136 10.20 7.75 6.13
N GLU A 137 9.79 7.99 4.87
CA GLU A 137 9.52 6.94 3.88
C GLU A 137 10.77 6.10 3.61
N ARG A 138 11.94 6.74 3.42
CA ARG A 138 13.21 6.02 3.28
C ARG A 138 13.54 5.14 4.48
N ASN A 139 13.24 5.62 5.70
CA ASN A 139 13.45 4.83 6.92
C ASN A 139 12.49 3.63 6.99
N ILE A 140 11.23 3.80 6.61
CA ILE A 140 10.26 2.70 6.51
C ILE A 140 10.80 1.63 5.57
N ILE A 141 11.17 2.01 4.34
CA ILE A 141 11.62 1.07 3.31
C ILE A 141 12.91 0.37 3.73
N SER A 142 13.93 1.10 4.20
CA SER A 142 15.23 0.50 4.52
C SER A 142 15.32 -0.27 5.84
N ARG A 143 14.32 -0.16 6.73
CA ARG A 143 14.37 -0.72 8.10
C ARG A 143 13.24 -1.70 8.42
N HIS A 144 12.29 -1.94 7.52
CA HIS A 144 11.14 -2.82 7.80
C HIS A 144 11.53 -4.28 8.11
N MET A 145 12.71 -4.73 7.66
CA MET A 145 13.22 -6.09 7.93
C MET A 145 13.88 -6.28 9.29
N PHE A 146 13.88 -5.29 10.19
CA PHE A 146 14.32 -5.51 11.57
C PHE A 146 13.47 -6.61 12.23
N PRO A 147 14.04 -7.58 12.98
CA PRO A 147 15.44 -7.70 13.41
C PRO A 147 16.34 -8.53 12.47
N LEU A 148 15.83 -9.02 11.33
CA LEU A 148 16.63 -9.78 10.36
C LEU A 148 17.77 -8.93 9.81
N VAL A 149 17.46 -7.72 9.34
CA VAL A 149 18.47 -6.67 9.13
C VAL A 149 18.67 -5.96 10.48
N PRO A 150 19.86 -6.04 11.11
CA PRO A 150 20.08 -5.60 12.49
C PRO A 150 20.24 -4.08 12.60
N ILE A 151 19.38 -3.32 11.93
CA ILE A 151 19.33 -1.87 11.98
C ILE A 151 17.89 -1.46 12.32
N PRO A 152 17.64 -0.96 13.54
CA PRO A 152 16.29 -0.72 14.00
C PRO A 152 15.61 0.47 13.30
N PRO A 153 14.27 0.46 13.19
CA PRO A 153 13.50 1.63 12.77
C PRO A 153 13.76 2.83 13.69
N THR A 154 13.90 4.03 13.11
CA THR A 154 14.18 5.26 13.89
C THR A 154 12.96 6.16 14.01
N CYS A 155 11.82 5.78 13.41
CA CYS A 155 10.55 6.49 13.52
C CYS A 155 9.39 5.54 13.79
N ARG A 156 8.29 6.09 14.32
CA ARG A 156 7.10 5.32 14.73
C ARG A 156 6.47 4.61 13.55
N GLU A 157 6.41 5.29 12.40
CA GLU A 157 5.82 4.78 11.17
C GLU A 157 6.57 3.56 10.65
N ALA A 158 7.91 3.60 10.70
CA ALA A 158 8.74 2.45 10.32
C ALA A 158 8.57 1.27 11.30
N TRP A 159 8.37 1.54 12.61
CA TRP A 159 7.98 0.49 13.55
C TRP A 159 6.61 -0.12 13.24
N LEU A 160 5.62 0.70 12.90
CA LEU A 160 4.28 0.23 12.53
C LEU A 160 4.33 -0.69 11.31
N VAL A 161 5.01 -0.26 10.24
CA VAL A 161 5.16 -1.06 9.02
C VAL A 161 5.94 -2.35 9.30
N CYS A 162 7.05 -2.27 10.03
CA CYS A 162 7.86 -3.43 10.40
C CYS A 162 7.04 -4.52 11.14
N LEU A 163 6.14 -4.12 12.04
CA LEU A 163 5.27 -5.06 12.77
C LEU A 163 4.13 -5.58 11.90
N ALA A 164 3.51 -4.69 11.12
CA ALA A 164 2.40 -5.04 10.23
C ALA A 164 2.82 -6.04 9.14
N ASP A 165 3.99 -5.81 8.52
CA ASP A 165 4.65 -6.72 7.58
C ASP A 165 4.71 -8.15 8.12
N LYS A 166 5.32 -8.35 9.29
CA LYS A 166 5.46 -9.67 9.91
C LYS A 166 4.12 -10.31 10.26
N ALA A 167 3.16 -9.52 10.71
CA ALA A 167 1.83 -10.03 11.03
C ALA A 167 1.11 -10.51 9.75
N CYS A 168 1.18 -9.74 8.66
CA CYS A 168 0.64 -10.09 7.35
C CYS A 168 1.34 -11.33 6.78
N ALA A 169 2.67 -11.33 6.72
CA ALA A 169 3.47 -12.45 6.22
C ALA A 169 3.18 -13.77 6.95
N LEU A 170 3.07 -13.71 8.28
CA LEU A 170 2.70 -14.87 9.09
C LEU A 170 1.29 -15.36 8.78
N HIS A 171 0.31 -14.46 8.71
CA HIS A 171 -1.08 -14.80 8.42
C HIS A 171 -1.22 -15.40 7.00
N GLU A 172 -0.58 -14.81 6.01
CA GLU A 172 -0.57 -15.27 4.61
C GLU A 172 0.08 -16.66 4.48
N THR A 173 1.19 -16.88 5.18
CA THR A 173 1.87 -18.17 5.20
C THR A 173 1.03 -19.26 5.87
N ILE A 174 0.32 -18.94 6.95
CA ILE A 174 -0.57 -19.90 7.64
C ILE A 174 -1.81 -20.19 6.78
N ALA A 175 -2.46 -19.16 6.25
CA ALA A 175 -3.66 -19.30 5.42
C ALA A 175 -3.39 -20.08 4.13
N GLY A 176 -2.23 -19.88 3.51
CA GLY A 176 -1.79 -20.63 2.32
C GLY A 176 -1.50 -22.12 2.58
N ARG A 177 -1.31 -22.53 3.85
CA ARG A 177 -1.07 -23.92 4.25
C ARG A 177 -2.34 -24.68 4.65
N LEU A 178 -3.48 -24.00 4.79
CA LEU A 178 -4.76 -24.66 5.09
C LEU A 178 -5.41 -25.19 3.80
N PRO A 179 -5.92 -26.43 3.78
CA PRO A 179 -6.63 -26.96 2.62
C PRO A 179 -7.85 -26.09 2.33
N ARG A 180 -7.95 -25.57 1.11
CA ARG A 180 -9.17 -24.91 0.63
C ARG A 180 -10.32 -25.91 0.80
N ARG A 181 -11.30 -25.60 1.66
CA ARG A 181 -12.58 -26.30 1.63
C ARG A 181 -13.15 -26.12 0.23
N SER A 182 -13.17 -27.19 -0.54
CA SER A 182 -13.91 -27.30 -1.78
C SER A 182 -15.37 -27.02 -1.47
N THR A 183 -15.83 -25.78 -1.68
CA THR A 183 -17.26 -25.54 -1.89
C THR A 183 -17.59 -26.21 -3.22
N GLY A 184 -18.02 -27.47 -3.14
CA GLY A 184 -18.59 -28.19 -4.27
C GLY A 184 -19.80 -27.42 -4.75
N CYS A 185 -19.65 -26.69 -5.85
CA CYS A 185 -20.79 -26.26 -6.63
C CYS A 185 -21.39 -27.54 -7.22
N LYS A 186 -22.54 -27.98 -6.68
CA LYS A 186 -23.36 -28.96 -7.37
C LYS A 186 -23.90 -28.26 -8.61
N GLU A 187 -23.32 -28.62 -9.74
CA GLU A 187 -23.83 -28.35 -11.08
C GLU A 187 -25.25 -28.93 -11.16
N VAL A 188 -26.26 -28.07 -11.18
CA VAL A 188 -27.64 -28.47 -11.48
C VAL A 188 -27.71 -28.66 -13.00
N SER A 189 -27.64 -29.91 -13.43
CA SER A 189 -27.98 -30.32 -14.78
C SER A 189 -29.47 -30.65 -14.88
N ARG A 190 -30.15 -29.84 -15.70
CA ARG A 190 -31.46 -30.03 -16.37
C ARG A 190 -32.73 -30.07 -15.50
#